data_AF-A0A820TF35-F1
#
_entry.id   AF-A0A820TF35-F1
#
_cell.length_a   1.000
_cell.length_b   1.000
_cell.length_c   1.000
_cell.angle_alpha   90.00
_cell.angle_beta   90.00
_cell.angle_gamma   90.00
#
_symmetry.space_group_name_H-M   'P 1'
#
loop_
_entity.id
_entity.type
_entity.pdbx_description
1 polymer ?
#
loop_
_entity_poly.entity_id
_entity_poly.type
_entity_poly.pdbx_seq_one_letter_code
_entity_poly.pdbx_strand_id
1 'polypeptide(L)' 'MMNTMDIDFSWNYFASAHGKGVVDGVGGILKRLVWLEIMAGKQCSSADGFVKICREKSQTISTILVRQAQLDVTKLTLE' A
#
# COMPACT_ATOMS: atom_id res chain seq x y z
N MET A 1 -32.46 11.07 16.86
CA MET A 1 -31.01 11.10 17.19
C MET A 1 -30.38 9.88 16.55
N MET A 2 -29.58 10.06 15.49
CA MET A 2 -28.81 8.97 14.88
C MET A 2 -27.49 8.86 15.63
N ASN A 3 -27.27 7.74 16.31
CA ASN A 3 -25.96 7.42 16.88
C ASN A 3 -24.98 7.16 15.74
N THR A 4 -23.99 8.04 15.60
CA THR A 4 -22.80 7.80 14.78
C THR A 4 -21.87 6.89 15.56
N MET A 5 -21.63 5.67 15.06
CA MET A 5 -20.50 4.85 15.48
C MET A 5 -19.31 5.18 14.58
N ASP A 6 -18.26 5.74 15.17
CA ASP A 6 -16.96 5.79 14.53
C ASP A 6 -16.39 4.36 14.51
N ILE A 7 -16.53 3.70 13.36
CA ILE A 7 -15.94 2.39 13.14
C ILE A 7 -14.53 2.61 12.61
N ASP A 8 -13.53 2.42 13.49
CA ASP A 8 -12.14 2.33 13.09
C ASP A 8 -11.86 0.93 12.54
N PHE A 9 -11.77 0.81 11.22
CA PHE A 9 -11.57 -0.45 10.52
C PHE A 9 -10.28 -0.41 9.71
N SER A 10 -9.31 -1.23 10.10
CA SER A 10 -8.10 -1.46 9.33
C SER A 10 -8.15 -2.83 8.66
N TRP A 11 -8.35 -2.83 7.33
CA TRP A 11 -8.28 -4.03 6.50
C TRP A 11 -6.85 -4.26 6.01
N ASN A 12 -6.21 -5.29 6.54
CA ASN A 12 -4.84 -5.65 6.17
C ASN A 12 -4.81 -7.02 5.51
N TYR A 13 -5.00 -7.09 4.19
CA TYR A 13 -4.36 -8.12 3.36
C TYR A 13 -4.51 -7.82 1.86
N PHE A 14 -3.39 -7.66 1.16
CA PHE A 14 -3.28 -8.16 -0.21
C PHE A 14 -1.83 -8.51 -0.53
N ALA A 15 -1.55 -9.82 -0.64
CA ALA A 15 -0.33 -10.28 -1.26
C ALA A 15 -0.32 -9.82 -2.72
N SER A 16 0.58 -8.91 -3.09
CA SER A 16 0.93 -8.66 -4.49
C SER A 16 1.73 -9.83 -5.08
N ALA A 17 1.25 -11.07 -4.90
CA ALA A 17 1.65 -12.19 -5.74
C ALA A 17 0.85 -12.09 -7.06
N HIS A 18 1.26 -12.87 -8.07
CA HIS A 18 0.67 -12.99 -9.42
C HIS A 18 -0.82 -13.40 -9.44
N GLY A 19 -1.69 -12.64 -8.78
CA GLY A 19 -3.11 -12.92 -8.58
C GLY A 19 -3.94 -12.08 -9.51
N LYS A 20 -4.57 -12.75 -10.48
CA LYS A 20 -5.68 -12.29 -11.32
C LYS A 20 -6.95 -12.06 -10.46
N GLY A 21 -6.83 -11.31 -9.37
CA GLY A 21 -7.94 -10.90 -8.51
C GLY A 21 -8.41 -9.50 -8.87
N VAL A 22 -9.67 -9.18 -8.55
CA VAL A 22 -10.31 -7.90 -8.88
C VAL A 22 -9.43 -6.73 -8.40
N VAL A 23 -9.04 -5.87 -9.35
CA VAL A 23 -8.15 -4.72 -9.13
C VAL A 23 -8.95 -3.55 -8.54
N ASP A 24 -9.93 -3.81 -7.68
CA ASP A 24 -10.83 -2.78 -7.17
C ASP A 24 -10.57 -2.53 -5.67
N GLY A 25 -10.42 -1.25 -5.32
CA GLY A 25 -10.07 -0.77 -3.98
C GLY A 25 -8.79 0.06 -3.92
N VAL A 26 -8.39 0.45 -2.70
CA VAL A 26 -7.22 1.33 -2.43
C VAL A 26 -5.93 0.80 -3.06
N GLY A 27 -5.67 -0.51 -2.95
CA GLY A 27 -4.49 -1.14 -3.55
C GLY A 27 -4.52 -1.19 -5.08
N GLY A 28 -5.70 -1.31 -5.68
CA GLY A 28 -5.88 -1.27 -7.14
C GLY A 28 -5.60 0.12 -7.70
N ILE A 29 -6.09 1.17 -7.03
CA ILE A 29 -5.83 2.57 -7.38
C ILE A 29 -4.33 2.86 -7.36
N LEU A 30 -3.62 2.49 -6.28
CA LEU A 30 -2.17 2.70 -6.19
C LEU A 30 -1.39 1.96 -7.28
N LYS A 31 -1.72 0.69 -7.54
CA LYS A 31 -1.09 -0.07 -8.64
C LYS A 31 -1.31 0.58 -10.00
N ARG A 32 -2.53 1.06 -10.26
CA ARG A 32 -2.85 1.78 -11.51
C ARG A 32 -2.04 3.06 -11.63
N LEU A 33 -1.92 3.85 -10.57
CA LEU A 33 -1.10 5.07 -10.57
C LEU A 33 0.37 4.77 -10.86
N VAL A 34 0.94 3.76 -10.20
CA VAL A 34 2.33 3.35 -10.45
C VAL A 34 2.51 2.83 -11.88
N TRP A 35 1.55 2.05 -12.38
CA TRP A 35 1.58 1.55 -13.76
C TRP A 35 1.59 2.67 -14.80
N LEU A 36 0.74 3.70 -14.63
CA LEU A 36 0.70 4.86 -15.52
C LEU A 36 2.04 5.59 -15.57
N GLU A 37 2.73 5.72 -14.43
CA GLU A 37 4.06 6.33 -14.38
C GLU A 37 5.12 5.46 -15.06
N ILE A 38 5.05 4.14 -14.93
CA ILE A 38 5.93 3.22 -15.67
C ILE A 38 5.73 3.36 -17.17
N MET A 39 4.47 3.45 -17.63
CA MET A 39 4.15 3.70 -19.04
C MET A 39 4.62 5.07 -19.52
N ALA A 40 4.73 6.05 -18.62
CA ALA A 40 5.32 7.36 -18.90
C ALA A 40 6.87 7.36 -18.85
N GLY A 41 7.51 6.20 -18.65
CA GLY A 41 8.96 6.04 -18.67
C GLY A 41 9.65 6.12 -17.31
N LYS A 42 8.92 6.20 -16.18
CA LYS A 42 9.54 6.07 -14.85
C LYS A 42 9.94 4.63 -14.57
N GLN A 43 11.12 4.45 -13.97
CA GLN A 43 11.57 3.15 -13.50
C GLN A 43 11.05 2.87 -12.09
N CYS A 44 10.42 1.70 -11.89
CA CYS A 44 9.95 1.22 -10.61
C CYS A 44 10.33 -0.26 -10.43
N SER A 45 11.54 -0.52 -9.94
CA SER A 45 12.12 -1.86 -9.78
C SER A 45 12.27 -2.31 -8.32
N SER A 46 11.80 -1.51 -7.36
CA SER A 46 11.90 -1.80 -5.93
C SER A 46 10.65 -1.37 -5.16
N ALA A 47 10.44 -1.95 -3.98
CA ALA A 47 9.35 -1.55 -3.08
C ALA A 47 9.46 -0.07 -2.66
N ASP A 48 10.68 0.43 -2.45
CA ASP A 48 10.97 1.85 -2.22
C ASP A 48 10.50 2.73 -3.38
N GLY A 49 10.80 2.33 -4.63
CA GLY A 49 10.34 3.04 -5.82
C GLY A 49 8.83 3.06 -5.94
N PHE A 50 8.16 1.94 -5.63
CA PHE A 50 6.71 1.84 -5.62
C PHE A 50 6.08 2.83 -4.61
N VAL A 51 6.56 2.81 -3.36
CA VAL A 51 6.03 3.68 -2.30
C VAL A 51 6.31 5.15 -2.59
N LYS A 52 7.47 5.48 -3.17
CA LYS A 52 7.79 6.84 -3.62
C LYS A 52 6.76 7.33 -4.63
N ILE A 53 6.47 6.56 -5.68
CA ILE A 53 5.49 6.93 -6.70
C ILE A 53 4.08 7.05 -6.09
N CYS A 54 3.69 6.14 -5.20
CA CYS A 54 2.39 6.22 -4.52
C CYS A 54 2.23 7.53 -3.74
N ARG A 55 3.25 7.94 -2.98
CA ARG A 55 3.24 9.19 -2.21
C ARG A 55 3.28 10.44 -3.10
N GLU A 56 3.99 10.38 -4.23
CA GLU A 56 4.00 11.47 -5.22
C GLU A 56 2.64 11.67 -5.89
N LYS A 57 1.91 10.57 -6.14
CA LYS A 57 0.68 10.58 -6.97
C LYS A 57 -0.62 10.50 -6.17
N SER A 58 -0.56 10.16 -4.90
CA SER A 58 -1.72 10.15 -4.01
C SER A 58 -1.38 10.77 -2.67
N GLN A 59 -2.06 11.87 -2.34
CA GLN A 59 -2.03 12.46 -1.00
C GLN A 59 -3.16 11.94 -0.10
N THR A 60 -4.18 11.31 -0.70
CA THR A 60 -5.34 10.78 0.02
C THR A 60 -5.07 9.39 0.61
N ILE A 61 -4.18 8.61 -0.01
CA ILE A 61 -3.86 7.25 0.43
C ILE A 61 -2.48 7.23 1.09
N SER A 62 -2.44 7.02 2.40
CA SER A 62 -1.19 6.88 3.14
C SER A 62 -0.53 5.53 2.82
N THR A 63 0.70 5.58 2.32
CA THR A 63 1.48 4.37 1.98
C THR A 63 2.67 4.23 2.93
N ILE A 64 2.77 3.10 3.62
CA ILE A 64 3.85 2.78 4.57
C ILE A 64 4.74 1.69 3.97
N LEU A 65 6.05 1.89 4.02
CA LEU A 65 7.03 0.86 3.67
C LEU A 65 7.49 0.18 4.96
N VAL A 66 7.32 -1.14 5.04
CA VAL A 66 7.81 -1.95 6.16
C VAL A 66 8.99 -2.77 5.67
N ARG A 67 10.16 -2.57 6.29
CA ARG A 67 11.38 -3.33 6.00
C ARG A 67 11.51 -4.52 6.95
N GLN A 68 12.23 -5.55 6.50
CA GLN A 68 12.48 -6.75 7.31
C GLN A 68 13.08 -6.43 8.68
N ALA A 69 14.06 -5.52 8.74
CA ALA A 69 14.67 -5.08 9.99
C ALA A 69 13.65 -4.52 11.01
N GLN A 70 12.55 -3.90 10.55
CA GLN A 70 11.49 -3.38 11.42
C GLN A 70 10.59 -4.52 11.94
N LEU A 71 10.39 -5.57 11.13
CA LEU A 71 9.65 -6.75 11.56
C LEU A 71 10.42 -7.54 12.61
N ASP A 72 11.74 -7.67 12.44
CA ASP A 72 12.60 -8.45 13.33
C ASP A 72 12.66 -7.83 14.74
N VAL A 73 12.73 -6.50 14.84
CA VAL A 73 12.65 -5.77 16.12
C VAL A 73 11.28 -5.96 16.79
N THR A 74 10.20 -5.96 16.01
CA THR A 74 8.84 -6.08 16.55
C THR A 74 8.57 -7.48 17.10
N LYS A 75 9.08 -8.53 16.43
CA LYS A 75 8.98 -9.91 16.94
C LYS A 75 9.63 -10.08 18.31
N LEU A 76 10.82 -9.49 18.49
CA LEU A 76 11.54 -9.50 19.77
C LEU A 76 10.82 -8.76 20.90
N THR A 77 9.83 -7.91 20.58
CA THR A 77 9.07 -7.12 21.57
C THR A 77 7.75 -7.80 21.96
N LEU A 78 7.29 -8.77 21.16
CA LEU A 78 6.02 -9.48 21.34
C LEU A 78 6.19 -10.90 21.90
N GLU A 79 7.44 -11.37 22.00
CA GLU A 79 7.87 -12.61 22.69
C GLU A 79 8.43 -12.26 24.08
#